data_AF-A0A520R9I5-F1
#
_entry.id   AF-A0A520R9I5-F1
#
_cell.length_a   1.000
_cell.length_b   1.000
_cell.length_c   1.000
_cell.angle_alpha   90.00
_cell.angle_beta   90.00
_cell.angle_gamma   90.00
#
_symmetry.space_group_name_H-M   'P 1'
#
loop_
_entity.id
_entity.type
_entity.pdbx_description
1 polymer ?
#
loop_
_entity_poly.entity_id
_entity_poly.type
_entity_poly.pdbx_seq_one_letter_code
_entity_poly.pdbx_strand_id
1 'polypeptide(L)'
;MTGFVRILGTNGARRITLSEAGCCRVTADELSIIATLSAAQQQDSPLCQAHIHWLMAGKHSDVAFRKARRVSDWFTIVGLPINSPEIKLTRPWKPLNAPILNIVGNA
;
A
#
# COMPACT_ATOMS: atom_id res chain seq x y z
N MET A 1 13.17 -8.06 -7.54
CA MET A 1 12.07 -8.14 -6.55
C MET A 1 12.57 -8.20 -5.10
N THR A 2 13.57 -9.04 -4.79
CA THR A 2 14.11 -9.25 -3.42
C THR A 2 14.55 -7.98 -2.68
N GLY A 3 15.08 -6.97 -3.39
CA GLY A 3 15.55 -5.73 -2.77
C GLY A 3 14.45 -4.86 -2.14
N PHE A 4 13.26 -4.79 -2.75
CA PHE A 4 12.15 -3.99 -2.24
C PHE A 4 11.55 -4.64 -0.99
N VAL A 5 11.17 -5.91 -1.07
CA VAL A 5 10.61 -6.67 0.06
C VAL A 5 11.61 -6.76 1.22
N ARG A 6 12.91 -6.90 0.94
CA ARG A 6 13.94 -6.85 1.98
C ARG A 6 13.95 -5.51 2.71
N ILE A 7 13.83 -4.38 2.01
CA ILE A 7 13.76 -3.06 2.67
C ILE A 7 12.53 -2.96 3.56
N LEU A 8 11.38 -3.43 3.09
CA LEU A 8 10.17 -3.46 3.91
C LEU A 8 10.36 -4.32 5.17
N GLY A 9 10.97 -5.49 5.04
CA GLY A 9 11.20 -6.40 6.17
C GLY A 9 12.30 -5.97 7.15
N THR A 10 13.29 -5.18 6.69
CA THR A 10 14.43 -4.76 7.53
C THR A 10 14.25 -3.38 8.13
N ASN A 11 13.64 -2.45 7.39
CA ASN A 11 13.46 -1.06 7.81
C ASN A 11 12.02 -0.74 8.24
N GLY A 12 11.07 -1.65 7.97
CA GLY A 12 9.70 -1.51 8.41
C GLY A 12 9.57 -1.66 9.93
N ALA A 13 8.65 -0.89 10.52
CA ALA A 13 8.32 -0.99 11.95
C ALA A 13 7.09 -1.89 12.21
N ARG A 14 6.58 -2.58 11.18
CA ARG A 14 5.48 -3.53 11.28
C ARG A 14 5.84 -4.86 10.63
N ARG A 15 5.19 -5.91 11.10
CA ARG A 15 5.22 -7.23 10.46
C ARG A 15 4.36 -7.20 9.20
N ILE A 16 4.93 -7.67 8.09
CA ILE A 16 4.21 -7.90 6.84
C ILE A 16 3.68 -9.32 6.87
N THR A 17 2.39 -9.47 6.61
CA THR A 17 1.70 -10.75 6.52
C THR A 17 1.56 -11.11 5.05
N LEU A 18 1.94 -12.33 4.69
CA LEU A 18 1.73 -12.88 3.36
C LEU A 18 0.86 -14.11 3.48
N SER A 19 -0.01 -14.30 2.49
CA SER A 19 -0.77 -15.51 2.31
C SER A 19 0.15 -16.67 1.93
N GLU A 20 -0.25 -17.89 2.28
CA GLU A 20 0.46 -19.08 1.80
C GLU A 20 0.29 -19.24 0.29
N ALA A 21 1.35 -19.72 -0.38
CA ALA A 21 1.31 -19.97 -1.80
C ALA A 21 0.22 -21.02 -2.14
N GLY A 22 -0.57 -20.75 -3.17
CA GLY A 22 -1.68 -21.62 -3.58
C GLY A 22 -2.98 -21.38 -2.83
N CYS A 23 -3.03 -20.48 -1.84
CA CYS A 23 -4.31 -20.07 -1.27
C CYS A 23 -4.98 -18.99 -2.16
N CYS A 24 -6.31 -19.04 -2.27
CA CYS A 24 -7.09 -18.04 -3.04
C CYS A 24 -7.36 -16.75 -2.24
N ARG A 25 -6.46 -16.37 -1.33
CA ARG A 25 -6.64 -15.23 -0.42
C ARG A 25 -5.52 -14.23 -0.64
N VAL A 26 -5.87 -12.95 -0.63
CA VAL A 26 -4.91 -11.84 -0.66
C VAL A 26 -5.06 -11.06 0.65
N THR A 27 -3.94 -10.86 1.34
CA THR A 27 -3.87 -10.03 2.54
C THR A 27 -3.87 -8.54 2.18
N ALA A 28 -4.19 -7.68 3.16
CA ALA A 28 -4.10 -6.24 2.97
C ALA A 28 -2.66 -5.78 2.65
N ASP A 29 -1.66 -6.48 3.21
CA ASP A 29 -0.24 -6.23 2.95
C ASP A 29 0.15 -6.51 1.50
N GLU A 30 -0.23 -7.68 0.98
CA GLU A 30 0.00 -8.05 -0.42
C GLU A 30 -0.70 -7.09 -1.37
N LEU A 31 -1.94 -6.71 -1.05
CA LEU A 31 -2.69 -5.75 -1.85
C LEU A 31 -2.01 -4.39 -1.88
N SER A 32 -1.49 -3.92 -0.74
CA SER A 32 -0.77 -2.64 -0.64
C SER A 32 0.57 -2.69 -1.36
N ILE A 33 1.27 -3.83 -1.36
CA ILE A 33 2.48 -4.05 -2.17
C ILE A 33 2.16 -3.96 -3.67
N ILE A 34 1.09 -4.64 -4.13
CA ILE A 34 0.66 -4.59 -5.53
C ILE A 34 0.26 -3.15 -5.92
N ALA A 35 -0.51 -2.47 -5.07
CA ALA A 35 -0.92 -1.09 -5.30
C ALA A 35 0.29 -0.13 -5.37
N THR A 36 1.29 -0.32 -4.51
CA THR A 36 2.56 0.45 -4.57
C THR A 36 3.23 0.30 -5.93
N LEU A 37 3.36 -0.94 -6.42
CA LEU A 37 4.05 -1.22 -7.68
C LEU A 37 3.24 -0.75 -8.90
N SER A 38 1.92 -0.91 -8.88
CA SER A 38 0.98 -0.38 -9.87
C SER A 38 1.08 1.14 -9.97
N ALA A 39 0.99 1.85 -8.84
CA ALA A 39 1.14 3.31 -8.78
C ALA A 39 2.52 3.77 -9.29
N ALA A 40 3.59 3.07 -8.89
CA ALA A 40 4.93 3.35 -9.38
C ALA A 40 5.05 3.15 -10.91
N GLN A 41 4.37 2.16 -11.48
CA GLN A 41 4.34 1.93 -12.93
C GLN A 41 3.61 3.05 -13.68
N GLN A 42 2.54 3.57 -13.08
CA GLN A 42 1.74 4.68 -13.61
C GLN A 42 2.35 6.06 -13.33
N GLN A 43 3.53 6.12 -12.68
CA GLN A 43 4.19 7.35 -12.24
C GLN A 43 3.38 8.17 -11.21
N ASP A 44 2.38 7.57 -10.57
CA ASP A 44 1.61 8.17 -9.47
C ASP A 44 2.43 8.13 -8.17
N SER A 45 3.28 9.15 -8.02
CA SER A 45 4.17 9.29 -6.88
C SER A 45 3.42 9.47 -5.55
N PRO A 46 2.37 10.31 -5.45
CA PRO A 46 1.59 10.44 -4.22
C PRO A 46 0.99 9.10 -3.74
N LEU A 47 0.35 8.34 -4.63
CA LEU A 47 -0.27 7.07 -4.27
C LEU A 47 0.78 6.02 -3.87
N CYS A 48 1.87 5.94 -4.62
CA CYS A 48 2.99 5.06 -4.30
C CYS A 48 3.58 5.36 -2.91
N GLN A 49 3.80 6.64 -2.58
CA GLN A 49 4.30 7.05 -1.28
C GLN A 49 3.31 6.77 -0.15
N ALA A 50 2.01 6.94 -0.38
CA ALA A 50 0.98 6.62 0.61
C ALA A 50 1.00 5.14 1.00
N HIS A 51 1.08 4.23 0.02
CA HIS A 51 1.18 2.79 0.31
C HIS A 51 2.50 2.42 1.00
N ILE A 52 3.62 3.01 0.60
CA ILE A 52 4.91 2.81 1.28
C ILE A 52 4.82 3.28 2.73
N HIS A 53 4.25 4.47 2.98
CA HIS A 53 4.07 5.01 4.32
C HIS A 53 3.24 4.05 5.19
N TRP A 54 2.16 3.47 4.65
CA TRP A 54 1.36 2.47 5.34
C TRP A 54 2.12 1.15 5.61
N LEU A 55 2.87 0.64 4.62
CA LEU A 55 3.71 -0.56 4.74
C LEU A 55 4.85 -0.36 5.74
N MET A 56 5.31 0.87 5.90
CA MET A 56 6.38 1.27 6.82
C MET A 56 5.86 1.75 8.19
N ALA A 57 4.57 1.56 8.48
CA ALA A 57 3.90 1.96 9.72
C ALA A 57 4.10 3.46 10.05
N GLY A 58 3.85 4.31 9.07
CA GLY A 58 3.93 5.77 9.23
C GLY A 58 5.32 6.37 8.97
N LYS A 59 6.32 5.55 8.61
CA LYS A 59 7.66 6.06 8.30
C LYS A 59 7.81 6.35 6.81
N HIS A 60 8.37 7.52 6.50
CA HIS A 60 8.79 7.83 5.14
C HIS A 60 10.07 7.07 4.79
N SER A 61 10.18 6.61 3.54
CA SER A 61 11.39 5.94 3.05
C SER A 61 11.60 6.16 1.55
N ASP A 62 12.48 7.10 1.21
CA ASP A 62 12.88 7.33 -0.18
C ASP A 62 13.56 6.10 -0.79
N VAL A 63 14.26 5.32 0.04
CA VAL A 63 14.92 4.08 -0.40
C VAL A 63 13.87 3.06 -0.84
N ALA A 64 12.80 2.88 -0.08
CA ALA A 64 11.70 2.00 -0.45
C ALA A 64 11.01 2.49 -1.73
N PHE A 65 10.77 3.81 -1.85
CA PHE A 65 10.18 4.43 -3.04
C PHE A 65 11.01 4.20 -4.30
N ARG A 66 12.32 4.49 -4.26
CA ARG A 66 13.22 4.26 -5.40
C ARG A 66 13.27 2.78 -5.79
N LYS A 67 13.17 1.87 -4.83
CA LYS A 67 13.22 0.43 -5.09
C LYS A 67 11.90 -0.09 -5.65
N ALA A 68 10.76 0.44 -5.20
CA ALA A 68 9.46 0.18 -5.81
C ALA A 68 9.46 0.62 -7.28
N ARG A 69 9.88 1.87 -7.56
CA ARG A 69 10.02 2.39 -8.94
C ARG A 69 10.88 1.51 -9.80
N ARG A 70 12.08 1.16 -9.34
CA ARG A 70 12.98 0.29 -10.10
C ARG A 70 12.37 -1.08 -10.42
N VAL A 71 11.56 -1.65 -9.52
CA VAL A 71 10.85 -2.91 -9.79
C VAL A 71 9.80 -2.67 -10.86
N SER A 72 8.98 -1.63 -10.75
CA SER A 72 7.95 -1.30 -11.75
C SER A 72 8.54 -0.97 -13.12
N ASP A 73 9.66 -0.26 -13.18
CA ASP A 73 10.38 0.04 -14.43
C ASP A 73 10.78 -1.25 -15.15
N TRP A 74 11.27 -2.25 -14.42
CA TRP A 74 11.59 -3.56 -15.00
C TRP A 74 10.37 -4.23 -15.62
N PHE A 75 9.22 -4.20 -14.93
CA PHE A 75 7.96 -4.74 -15.45
C PHE A 75 7.49 -4.00 -16.70
N THR A 76 7.63 -2.68 -16.74
CA THR A 76 7.35 -1.85 -17.93
C THR A 76 8.24 -2.23 -19.11
N ILE A 77 9.55 -2.38 -18.89
CA ILE A 77 10.52 -2.74 -19.94
C ILE A 77 10.16 -4.08 -20.59
N VAL A 78 9.71 -5.06 -19.80
CA VAL A 78 9.31 -6.37 -20.31
C VAL A 78 7.85 -6.44 -20.80
N GLY A 79 7.13 -5.32 -20.80
CA GLY A 79 5.76 -5.23 -21.29
C GLY A 79 4.73 -5.93 -20.39
N LEU A 80 5.02 -6.08 -19.09
CA LEU A 80 4.11 -6.71 -18.13
C LEU A 80 3.40 -5.64 -17.27
N PRO A 81 2.09 -5.42 -17.46
CA PRO A 81 1.34 -4.48 -16.64
C PRO A 81 1.10 -5.05 -15.24
N ILE A 82 1.27 -4.20 -14.22
CA ILE A 82 0.93 -4.48 -12.84
C ILE A 82 -0.41 -3.83 -12.56
N ASN A 83 -1.47 -4.65 -12.57
CA ASN A 83 -2.83 -4.16 -12.33
C ASN A 83 -3.17 -4.30 -10.84
N SER A 84 -3.49 -3.19 -10.20
CA SER A 84 -4.16 -3.22 -8.90
C SER A 84 -5.63 -3.58 -9.10
N PRO A 85 -6.21 -4.50 -8.30
CA PRO A 85 -7.62 -4.84 -8.44
C PRO A 85 -8.49 -3.63 -8.14
N GLU A 86 -9.55 -3.43 -8.92
CA GLU A 86 -10.56 -2.41 -8.63
C GLU A 86 -11.30 -2.76 -7.34
N ILE A 87 -11.08 -1.96 -6.29
CA ILE A 87 -11.85 -2.07 -5.05
C ILE A 87 -13.10 -1.21 -5.22
N LYS A 88 -14.23 -1.85 -5.53
CA LYS A 88 -15.54 -1.21 -5.39
C LYS A 88 -15.84 -1.07 -3.89
N LEU A 89 -15.67 0.14 -3.36
CA LEU A 89 -16.07 0.48 -1.99
C LEU A 89 -17.60 0.43 -1.91
N THR A 90 -18.14 -0.71 -1.50
CA THR A 90 -19.59 -0.93 -1.43
C THR A 90 -20.23 -0.38 -0.15
N ARG A 91 -19.44 0.14 0.80
CA ARG A 91 -19.96 0.71 2.05
C ARG A 91 -19.16 1.96 2.46
N PRO A 92 -19.84 3.04 2.90
CA PRO A 92 -19.15 4.15 3.53
C PRO A 92 -18.47 3.66 4.81
N TRP A 93 -17.21 4.06 4.98
CA TRP A 93 -16.44 3.81 6.18
C TRP A 93 -17.19 4.35 7.40
N LYS A 94 -17.48 3.49 8.38
CA LYS A 94 -18.06 3.88 9.67
C LYS A 94 -16.93 3.86 10.70
N PRO A 95 -16.47 5.01 11.24
CA PRO A 95 -15.49 5.02 12.32
C PRO A 95 -16.06 4.23 13.50
N LEU A 96 -15.26 3.33 14.08
CA LEU A 96 -15.71 2.48 15.18
C LEU A 96 -16.04 3.29 16.46
N ASN A 97 -15.56 4.53 16.58
CA ASN A 97 -15.79 5.43 17.71
C ASN A 97 -15.67 6.90 17.25
N ALA A 98 -16.66 7.43 16.54
CA ALA A 98 -16.76 8.89 16.44
C ALA A 98 -17.37 9.41 17.76
N PRO A 99 -16.71 10.29 18.52
CA PRO A 99 -17.36 10.96 19.63
C PRO A 99 -18.55 11.74 19.07
N ILE A 100 -19.73 11.49 19.62
CA ILE A 100 -20.92 12.31 19.38
C ILE A 100 -20.58 13.69 19.97
N LEU A 101 -20.18 14.63 19.13
CA LEU A 101 -20.10 16.05 19.49
C LEU A 101 -21.55 16.53 19.68
N ASN A 102 -22.07 16.41 20.91
CA ASN A 102 -23.26 17.13 21.32
C ASN A 102 -22.89 18.61 21.41
N ILE A 103 -23.08 19.34 20.32
CA ILE A 103 -23.12 20.81 20.35
C ILE A 103 -24.43 21.17 21.03
N VAL A 104 -24.41 21.29 22.36
CA VAL A 104 -25.49 21.94 23.10
C VAL A 104 -25.32 23.43 22.86
N GLY A 105 -26.03 23.95 21.86
CA GLY A 105 -26.20 25.38 21.69
C GLY A 105 -27.07 25.91 22.82
N ASN A 106 -26.46 26.55 23.81
CA ASN A 106 -27.17 27.50 24.67
C ASN A 106 -27.18 28.85 23.93
N ALA A 107 -28.36 29.21 23.41
CA ALA A 107 -28.73 30.58 23.10
C ALA A 107 -29.61 31.10 24.23
#